data_AF-A0A6M0AZ06-F1
#
_entry.id   AF-A0A6M0AZ06-F1
#
_cell.length_a   1.000
_cell.length_b   1.000
_cell.length_c   1.000
_cell.angle_alpha   90.00
_cell.angle_beta   90.00
_cell.angle_gamma   90.00
#
_symmetry.space_group_name_H-M   'P 1'
#
loop_
_entity.id
_entity.type
_entity.pdbx_description
1 polymer ?
#
loop_
_entity_poly.entity_id
_entity_poly.type
_entity_poly.pdbx_seq_one_letter_code
_entity_poly.pdbx_strand_id
1 'polypeptide(L)'
;MAKHTKAFMSRTVKKNEPTGVKYMTKNQMEYYMGAKLIEIGVEPKSAIYRWSVESKENDKHEVWTYAAYWGDSKEQLLQEEQASKEN
;
A
#
# COMPACT_ATOMS: atom_id res chain seq x y z
N MET A 1 -17.44 -16.13 -7.45
CA MET A 1 -16.26 -15.38 -7.92
C MET A 1 -15.44 -15.03 -6.69
N ALA A 2 -14.15 -15.38 -6.65
CA ALA A 2 -13.30 -14.99 -5.53
C ALA A 2 -13.31 -13.46 -5.43
N LYS A 3 -13.86 -12.91 -4.34
CA LYS A 3 -13.84 -11.47 -4.11
C LYS A 3 -12.37 -11.11 -3.86
N HIS A 4 -11.74 -10.42 -4.80
CA HIS A 4 -10.45 -9.81 -4.55
C HIS A 4 -10.68 -8.75 -3.46
N THR A 5 -10.21 -9.00 -2.25
CA THR A 5 -10.38 -8.17 -1.04
C THR A 5 -9.12 -7.34 -0.73
N LYS A 6 -8.19 -7.30 -1.69
CA LYS A 6 -6.93 -6.58 -1.57
C LYS A 6 -6.47 -6.04 -2.92
N ALA A 7 -5.78 -4.90 -2.91
CA ALA A 7 -5.15 -4.28 -4.06
C ALA A 7 -3.74 -3.78 -3.71
N PHE A 8 -2.84 -3.84 -4.68
CA PHE A 8 -1.47 -3.38 -4.55
C PHE A 8 -1.11 -2.43 -5.68
N MET A 9 -0.28 -1.44 -5.38
CA MET A 9 0.35 -0.57 -6.36
C MET A 9 1.79 -0.32 -5.93
N SER A 10 2.72 -0.65 -6.82
CA SER A 10 4.14 -0.52 -6.57
C SER A 10 4.77 0.51 -7.50
N ARG A 11 5.76 1.24 -7.00
CA ARG A 11 6.56 2.18 -7.79
C ARG A 11 8.02 2.15 -7.35
N THR A 12 8.91 2.12 -8.34
CA THR A 12 10.35 2.24 -8.11
C THR A 12 10.73 3.71 -7.99
N VAL A 13 11.43 4.07 -6.91
CA VAL A 13 11.87 5.43 -6.59
C VAL A 13 13.36 5.42 -6.31
N LYS A 14 14.12 6.43 -6.73
CA LYS A 14 15.54 6.52 -6.36
C LYS A 14 15.68 6.96 -4.90
N LYS A 15 16.59 6.33 -4.16
CA LYS A 15 16.92 6.64 -2.76
C LYS A 15 17.30 8.10 -2.57
N ASN A 16 17.98 8.67 -3.58
CA ASN A 16 18.52 10.03 -3.51
C ASN A 16 17.56 11.08 -4.13
N GLU A 17 16.32 10.71 -4.47
CA GLU A 17 15.33 11.71 -4.90
C GLU A 17 15.10 12.76 -3.81
N PRO A 18 14.92 14.04 -4.17
CA PRO A 18 14.55 15.08 -3.22
C PRO A 18 13.27 14.73 -2.45
N THR A 19 13.21 15.14 -1.18
CA THR A 19 12.08 14.87 -0.28
C THR A 19 10.74 15.34 -0.87
N GLY A 20 10.72 16.47 -1.58
CA GLY A 20 9.51 16.97 -2.24
C GLY A 20 9.00 16.02 -3.34
N VAL A 21 9.89 15.47 -4.15
CA VAL A 21 9.55 14.50 -5.21
C VAL A 21 9.01 13.20 -4.60
N LYS A 22 9.65 12.73 -3.53
CA LYS A 22 9.20 11.58 -2.73
C LYS A 22 7.80 11.79 -2.16
N TYR A 23 7.52 12.96 -1.60
CA TYR A 23 6.20 13.31 -1.07
C TYR A 23 5.12 13.34 -2.16
N MET A 24 5.38 14.03 -3.28
CA MET A 24 4.46 14.06 -4.42
C MET A 24 4.20 12.67 -4.99
N THR A 25 5.22 11.81 -5.02
CA THR A 25 5.09 10.42 -5.46
C THR A 25 4.14 9.63 -4.56
N LYS A 26 4.24 9.77 -3.23
CA LYS A 26 3.29 9.14 -2.30
C LYS A 26 1.86 9.62 -2.53
N ASN A 27 1.66 10.94 -2.57
CA ASN A 27 0.32 11.51 -2.78
C ASN A 27 -0.32 11.03 -4.08
N GLN A 28 0.46 10.93 -5.16
CA GLN A 28 -0.02 10.43 -6.43
C GLN A 28 -0.46 8.95 -6.34
N MET A 29 0.31 8.12 -5.64
CA MET A 29 -0.06 6.72 -5.40
C MET A 29 -1.30 6.61 -4.52
N GLU A 30 -1.45 7.42 -3.47
CA GLU A 30 -2.65 7.42 -2.63
C GLU A 30 -3.89 7.80 -3.44
N TYR A 31 -3.79 8.85 -4.27
CA TYR A 31 -4.84 9.30 -5.17
C TYR A 31 -5.29 8.20 -6.15
N TYR A 32 -4.33 7.59 -6.86
CA TYR A 32 -4.66 6.55 -7.83
C TYR A 32 -5.19 5.27 -7.20
N MET A 33 -4.76 4.92 -5.98
CA MET A 33 -5.32 3.79 -5.26
C MET A 33 -6.79 4.05 -4.92
N GLY A 34 -7.12 5.24 -4.40
CA GLY A 34 -8.51 5.62 -4.15
C GLY A 34 -9.38 5.53 -5.39
N ALA A 35 -8.90 6.06 -6.53
CA ALA A 35 -9.60 5.96 -7.80
C ALA A 35 -9.82 4.49 -8.24
N LYS A 36 -8.78 3.64 -8.11
CA LYS A 36 -8.85 2.21 -8.44
C LYS A 36 -9.86 1.47 -7.56
N LEU A 37 -9.96 1.79 -6.28
CA LEU A 37 -10.95 1.19 -5.38
C LEU A 37 -12.38 1.56 -5.80
N ILE A 38 -12.62 2.82 -6.15
CA ILE A 38 -13.92 3.27 -6.65
C ILE A 38 -14.30 2.53 -7.94
N GLU A 39 -13.35 2.36 -8.86
CA GLU A 39 -13.55 1.64 -10.14
C GLU A 39 -14.06 0.21 -9.94
N ILE A 40 -13.58 -0.48 -8.90
CA ILE A 40 -13.99 -1.85 -8.57
C ILE A 40 -15.15 -1.91 -7.56
N GLY A 41 -15.81 -0.77 -7.29
CA GLY A 41 -16.98 -0.70 -6.41
C GLY A 41 -16.67 -0.78 -4.91
N VAL A 42 -15.45 -0.44 -4.50
CA VAL A 42 -15.02 -0.43 -3.10
C VAL A 42 -14.95 1.01 -2.60
N GLU A 43 -15.63 1.29 -1.48
CA GLU A 43 -15.56 2.59 -0.80
C GLU A 43 -14.15 2.79 -0.21
N PRO A 44 -13.35 3.77 -0.69
CA PRO A 44 -11.97 3.93 -0.25
C PRO A 44 -11.82 4.14 1.26
N LYS A 45 -12.81 4.76 1.92
CA LYS A 45 -12.79 4.98 3.38
C LYS A 45 -12.97 3.70 4.20
N SER A 46 -13.51 2.64 3.59
CA SER A 46 -13.72 1.35 4.26
C SER A 46 -12.45 0.49 4.35
N ALA A 47 -11.51 0.73 3.43
CA ALA A 47 -10.25 -0.01 3.33
C ALA A 47 -9.23 0.45 4.38
N ILE A 48 -8.29 -0.44 4.70
CA ILE A 48 -7.07 -0.12 5.44
C ILE A 48 -5.91 -0.11 4.47
N TYR A 49 -5.00 0.84 4.69
CA TYR A 49 -3.83 1.03 3.84
C TYR A 49 -2.53 0.74 4.59
N ARG A 50 -1.57 0.17 3.87
CA ARG A 50 -0.21 -0.06 4.37
C ARG A 50 0.80 0.34 3.32
N TRP A 51 1.81 1.07 3.77
CA TRP A 51 3.01 1.34 2.99
C TRP A 51 4.07 0.30 3.34
N SER A 52 4.70 -0.27 2.33
CA SER A 52 5.96 -1.00 2.48
C SER A 52 7.02 -0.42 1.56
N VAL A 53 8.28 -0.51 2.00
CA VAL A 53 9.44 -0.08 1.23
C VAL A 53 10.43 -1.22 1.23
N GLU A 54 10.72 -1.73 0.05
CA GLU A 54 11.75 -2.76 -0.15
C GLU A 54 12.98 -2.10 -0.77
N SER A 55 14.13 -2.32 -0.15
CA SER A 55 15.40 -1.79 -0.65
C SER A 55 16.50 -2.83 -0.48
N LYS A 56 17.41 -2.92 -1.45
CA LYS A 56 18.59 -3.77 -1.35
C LYS A 56 19.81 -2.93 -0.94
N GLU A 57 20.65 -3.53 -0.10
CA GLU A 57 21.98 -3.02 0.20
C GLU A 57 22.76 -2.96 -1.13
N ASN A 58 23.21 -1.77 -1.53
CA ASN A 58 23.83 -1.45 -2.85
C ASN A 58 22.90 -1.10 -4.03
N ASP A 59 21.57 -1.11 -3.88
CA ASP A 59 20.70 -0.52 -4.90
C ASP A 59 20.45 0.97 -4.59
N LYS A 60 20.51 1.82 -5.63
CA LYS A 60 20.13 3.24 -5.57
C LYS A 60 18.63 3.44 -5.68
N HIS A 61 17.85 2.37 -5.83
CA HIS A 61 16.41 2.38 -5.91
C HIS A 61 15.76 1.68 -4.72
N GLU A 62 14.51 2.04 -4.49
CA GLU A 62 13.59 1.40 -3.54
C GLU A 62 12.29 1.11 -4.29
N VAL A 63 11.65 0.01 -3.92
CA VAL A 63 10.31 -0.31 -4.39
C VAL A 63 9.34 0.07 -3.28
N TRP A 64 8.51 1.05 -3.54
CA TRP A 64 7.45 1.45 -2.63
C TRP A 64 6.17 0.76 -3.05
N THR A 65 5.52 0.10 -2.11
CA THR A 65 4.23 -0.55 -2.35
C THR A 65 3.18 0.07 -1.44
N TYR A 66 2.09 0.52 -2.05
CA TYR A 66 0.89 0.94 -1.36
C TYR A 66 -0.15 -0.17 -1.50
N ALA A 67 -0.50 -0.77 -0.37
CA ALA A 67 -1.44 -1.88 -0.28
C ALA A 67 -2.74 -1.38 0.34
N ALA A 68 -3.87 -1.81 -0.23
CA ALA A 68 -5.20 -1.57 0.28
C ALA A 68 -5.89 -2.91 0.57
N TYR A 69 -6.51 -3.01 1.75
CA TYR A 69 -7.18 -4.22 2.24
C TYR A 69 -8.60 -3.89 2.69
N TRP A 70 -9.59 -4.68 2.27
CA TRP A 70 -10.99 -4.55 2.67
C TRP A 70 -11.61 -5.94 2.89
N GLY A 71 -12.81 -6.00 3.48
CA GLY A 71 -13.48 -7.27 3.78
C GLY A 71 -12.57 -8.26 4.53
N ASP A 72 -12.58 -9.53 4.11
CA ASP A 72 -11.87 -10.62 4.78
C ASP A 72 -10.35 -10.39 4.90
N SER A 73 -9.70 -9.80 3.89
CA SER A 73 -8.25 -9.54 3.95
C SER A 73 -7.89 -8.42 4.93
N LYS A 74 -8.82 -7.51 5.22
CA LYS A 74 -8.63 -6.50 6.27
C LYS A 74 -8.68 -7.16 7.65
N GLU A 75 -9.63 -8.07 7.88
CA GLU A 75 -9.78 -8.78 9.15
C GLU A 75 -8.57 -9.67 9.45
N GLN A 76 -8.12 -10.45 8.46
CA GLN A 76 -6.91 -11.28 8.57
C GLN A 76 -5.68 -10.45 8.95
N LEU A 77 -5.47 -9.32 8.25
CA LEU A 77 -4.34 -8.44 8.53
C LEU A 77 -4.36 -7.91 9.97
N LEU A 78 -5.53 -7.50 10.47
CA LEU A 78 -5.66 -6.99 11.83
C LEU A 78 -5.42 -8.07 12.89
N GLN A 79 -5.86 -9.31 12.63
CA GLN A 79 -5.58 -10.45 13.50
C GLN A 79 -4.09 -10.79 13.55
N GLU A 80 -3.42 -10.82 12.40
CA GLU A 80 -1.98 -11.05 12.30
C GLU A 80 -1.17 -9.96 13.03
N GLU A 81 -1.56 -8.69 12.87
CA GLU A 81 -0.94 -7.56 13.58
C GLU A 81 -1.17 -7.62 15.09
N GLN A 82 -2.30 -8.15 15.55
CA GLN A 82 -2.59 -8.32 16.98
C GLN A 82 -1.79 -9.49 17.57
N ALA A 83 -1.77 -10.65 16.90
CA ALA A 83 -1.00 -11.82 17.34
C ALA A 83 0.51 -11.57 17.37
N SER A 84 1.01 -10.72 16.47
CA SER A 84 2.43 -10.33 16.44
C SER A 84 2.82 -9.32 17.53
N LYS A 85 1.85 -8.65 18.18
CA LYS A 85 2.10 -7.72 19.29
C LYS A 85 2.03 -8.39 20.66
N GLU A 86 1.41 -9.56 20.75
CA GLU A 86 1.27 -10.34 21.98
C GLU A 86 2.44 -11.33 22.20
N ASN A 87 3.36 -11.44 21.24
CA ASN A 87 4.65 -12.15 21.34
C ASN A 87 5.80 -11.15 21.44
#